data_AF-A0A964QX19-F1
#
_entry.id   AF-A0A964QX19-F1
#
_cell.length_a   1.000
_cell.length_b   1.000
_cell.length_c   1.000
_cell.angle_alpha   90.00
_cell.angle_beta   90.00
_cell.angle_gamma   90.00
#
_symmetry.space_group_name_H-M   'P 1'
#
loop_
_entity.id
_entity.type
_entity.pdbx_description
1 polymer ?
#
loop_
_entity_poly.entity_id
_entity_poly.type
_entity_poly.pdbx_seq_one_letter_code
_entity_poly.pdbx_strand_id
1 'polypeptide(L)'
;MTDFSCRCTDGFVAHVASFRDCEVFDVRPISTKIPGVVFRQADLMNPASLPTTEGRGYCDSLLCLHAIEHFGLGRYGDPINPLGYQRGITKIVSISMLRR
;
A
#
# COMPACT_ATOMS: atom_id res chain seq x y z
N MET A 1 9.10 5.31 -4.48
CA MET A 1 7.72 5.12 -4.98
C MET A 1 7.02 4.15 -4.06
N THR A 2 5.72 4.31 -3.80
CA THR A 2 4.99 3.34 -2.97
C THR A 2 3.85 2.68 -3.72
N ASP A 3 3.79 1.36 -3.62
CA ASP A 3 2.78 0.51 -4.23
C ASP A 3 1.97 -0.24 -3.16
N PHE A 4 0.65 -0.13 -3.26
CA PHE A 4 -0.32 -0.87 -2.46
C PHE A 4 -0.97 -1.92 -3.36
N SER A 5 -0.40 -3.13 -3.41
CA SER A 5 -0.88 -4.19 -4.31
C SER A 5 -1.14 -5.50 -3.57
N CYS A 6 -2.15 -6.23 -4.06
CA CYS A 6 -2.58 -7.51 -3.54
C CYS A 6 -2.03 -8.71 -4.33
N ARG A 7 -1.04 -8.55 -5.24
CA ARG A 7 -0.37 -9.69 -5.90
C ARG A 7 0.83 -9.42 -6.83
N CYS A 8 1.27 -8.18 -7.05
CA CYS A 8 2.11 -7.88 -8.22
C CYS A 8 3.58 -7.54 -7.93
N THR A 9 4.25 -8.25 -7.01
CA THR A 9 5.70 -8.07 -6.81
C THR A 9 6.52 -8.49 -8.03
N ASP A 10 6.01 -9.41 -8.86
CA ASP A 10 6.79 -10.08 -9.91
C ASP A 10 6.56 -9.50 -11.32
N GLY A 11 5.76 -8.43 -11.44
CA GLY A 11 5.40 -7.81 -12.72
C GLY A 11 5.69 -6.31 -12.77
N PHE A 12 4.65 -5.48 -12.68
CA PHE A 12 4.77 -4.02 -12.77
C PHE A 12 5.75 -3.45 -11.75
N VAL A 13 5.72 -3.93 -10.49
CA VAL A 13 6.67 -3.49 -9.47
C VAL A 13 8.10 -3.86 -9.82
N ALA A 14 8.36 -5.08 -10.30
CA ALA A 14 9.71 -5.50 -10.73
C ALA A 14 10.26 -4.65 -11.88
N HIS A 15 9.40 -4.28 -12.84
CA HIS A 15 9.78 -3.36 -13.92
C HIS A 15 10.08 -1.95 -13.43
N VAL A 16 9.35 -1.43 -12.45
CA VAL A 16 9.65 -0.10 -11.91
C VAL A 16 10.89 -0.15 -11.00
N ALA A 17 11.07 -1.25 -10.26
CA ALA A 17 12.21 -1.49 -9.37
C ALA A 17 13.56 -1.46 -10.10
N SER A 18 13.61 -1.81 -11.40
CA SER A 18 14.84 -1.72 -12.17
C SER A 18 15.28 -0.28 -12.47
N PHE A 19 14.36 0.69 -12.41
CA PHE A 19 14.65 2.11 -12.67
C PHE A 19 14.72 2.95 -11.39
N ARG A 20 14.07 2.53 -10.31
CA ARG A 20 14.05 3.24 -9.02
C ARG A 20 13.65 2.32 -7.88
N ASP A 21 14.09 2.66 -6.68
CA ASP A 21 13.64 1.96 -5.48
C ASP A 21 12.12 2.13 -5.25
N CYS A 22 11.48 0.99 -4.98
CA CYS A 22 10.05 0.88 -4.76
C CYS A 22 9.78 0.28 -3.38
N GLU A 23 8.78 0.81 -2.69
CA GLU A 23 8.28 0.29 -1.44
C GLU A 23 6.91 -0.33 -1.68
N VAL A 24 6.71 -1.57 -1.24
CA VAL A 24 5.48 -2.33 -1.45
C VAL A 24 4.84 -2.62 -0.10
N PHE A 25 3.56 -2.29 0.02
CA PHE A 25 2.74 -2.63 1.17
C PHE A 25 1.65 -3.64 0.76
N ASP A 26 1.67 -4.80 1.40
CA ASP A 26 0.62 -5.83 1.29
C ASP A 26 0.26 -6.30 2.70
N VAL A 27 -0.99 -6.73 2.90
CA VAL A 27 -1.46 -7.33 4.15
C VAL A 27 -0.90 -8.75 4.33
N ARG A 28 -0.58 -9.43 3.23
CA ARG A 28 -0.04 -10.79 3.22
C ARG A 28 1.47 -10.76 3.36
N PRO A 29 2.08 -11.66 4.15
CA PRO A 29 3.54 -11.72 4.24
C PRO A 29 4.12 -12.26 2.92
N ILE A 30 5.10 -11.53 2.37
CA ILE A 30 5.88 -11.97 1.21
C ILE A 30 7.30 -12.25 1.68
N SER A 31 7.82 -13.44 1.38
CA SER A 31 9.19 -13.86 1.74
C SER A 31 10.21 -13.65 0.60
N THR A 32 9.74 -13.27 -0.58
CA THR A 32 10.58 -13.07 -1.76
C THR A 32 11.37 -11.77 -1.63
N LYS A 33 12.70 -11.86 -1.75
CA LYS A 33 13.58 -10.68 -1.78
C LYS A 33 13.83 -10.29 -3.23
N ILE A 34 13.38 -9.09 -3.61
CA ILE A 34 13.61 -8.51 -4.93
C ILE A 34 14.55 -7.31 -4.75
N PRO A 35 15.66 -7.23 -5.50
CA PRO A 35 16.56 -6.08 -5.43
C PRO A 35 15.84 -4.80 -5.86
N GLY A 36 16.01 -3.71 -5.09
CA GLY A 36 15.31 -2.44 -5.33
C GLY A 36 13.87 -2.38 -4.81
N VAL A 37 13.36 -3.44 -4.16
CA VAL A 37 12.03 -3.47 -3.55
C VAL A 37 12.12 -3.65 -2.04
N VAL A 38 11.55 -2.69 -1.30
CA VAL A 38 11.37 -2.79 0.15
C VAL A 38 9.94 -3.27 0.42
N PHE A 39 9.80 -4.50 0.89
CA PHE A 39 8.51 -5.04 1.28
C PHE A 39 8.18 -4.72 2.74
N ARG A 40 6.97 -4.20 2.98
CA ARG A 40 6.42 -4.01 4.33
C ARG A 40 5.04 -4.65 4.43
N GLN A 41 4.87 -5.48 5.44
CA GLN A 41 3.55 -6.00 5.75
C GLN A 41 2.74 -4.93 6.48
N ALA A 42 1.66 -4.46 5.87
CA ALA A 42 0.77 -3.47 6.49
C ALA A 42 -0.67 -3.67 6.04
N ASP A 43 -1.59 -3.53 6.99
CA ASP A 43 -3.00 -3.37 6.70
C ASP A 43 -3.33 -1.89 6.55
N LEU A 44 -4.01 -1.50 5.47
CA LEU A 44 -4.39 -0.10 5.25
C LEU A 44 -5.66 0.28 6.03
N MET A 45 -6.45 -0.70 6.46
CA MET A 45 -7.63 -0.50 7.31
C MET A 45 -7.27 -0.31 8.77
N ASN A 46 -6.09 -0.76 9.19
CA ASN A 46 -5.59 -0.53 10.54
C ASN A 46 -4.78 0.79 10.59
N PRO A 47 -5.17 1.77 11.42
CA PRO A 47 -4.47 3.05 11.51
C PRO A 47 -3.05 2.94 12.05
N ALA A 48 -2.71 1.87 12.79
CA ALA A 48 -1.41 1.68 13.44
C ALA A 48 -0.33 1.07 12.53
N SER A 49 -0.71 0.46 11.40
CA SER A 49 0.20 -0.29 10.52
C SER A 49 0.86 0.55 9.43
N LEU A 50 0.40 1.78 9.21
CA LEU A 50 1.04 2.70 8.28
C LEU A 50 1.82 3.76 9.04
N PRO A 51 3.02 4.15 8.57
CA PRO A 51 3.74 5.28 9.13
C PRO A 51 2.92 6.56 8.89
N THR A 52 2.11 6.94 9.87
CA THR A 52 1.45 8.24 9.89
C THR A 52 2.46 9.30 10.28
N THR A 53 3.10 9.92 9.28
CA THR A 53 3.72 11.22 9.50
C THR A 53 2.60 12.24 9.57
N GLU A 54 2.25 12.68 10.78
CA GLU A 54 1.30 13.75 11.00
C GLU A 54 1.67 14.96 10.13
N GLY A 55 0.87 15.22 9.09
CA GLY A 55 1.01 16.39 8.22
C GLY A 55 2.14 16.34 7.17
N ARG A 56 2.80 15.21 6.92
CA ARG A 56 3.79 15.10 5.83
C ARG A 56 3.52 13.90 4.94
N GLY A 57 3.37 14.16 3.64
CA GLY A 57 3.31 13.14 2.60
C GLY A 57 4.47 12.17 2.75
N TYR A 58 4.11 10.90 2.86
CA TYR A 58 5.07 9.82 3.04
C TYR A 58 5.77 9.49 1.73
N CYS A 59 5.12 9.73 0.59
CA CYS A 59 5.62 9.33 -0.74
C CYS A 59 5.30 10.34 -1.83
N ASP A 60 6.22 10.46 -2.79
CA ASP A 60 6.11 11.36 -3.95
C ASP A 60 5.26 10.78 -5.09
N SER A 61 5.06 9.46 -5.11
CA SER A 61 4.23 8.77 -6.09
C SER A 61 3.66 7.50 -5.48
N LEU A 62 2.35 7.32 -5.63
CA LEU A 62 1.59 6.21 -5.06
C LEU A 62 0.85 5.45 -6.17
N LEU A 63 0.90 4.12 -6.12
CA LEU A 63 0.13 3.23 -6.98
C LEU A 63 -0.73 2.31 -6.10
N CYS A 64 -1.95 2.02 -6.56
CA CYS A 64 -2.89 1.15 -5.84
C CYS A 64 -3.71 0.36 -6.87
N LEU A 65 -3.12 -0.71 -7.41
CA LEU A 65 -3.74 -1.53 -8.44
C LEU A 65 -4.60 -2.62 -7.80
N HIS A 66 -5.91 -2.56 -8.04
CA HIS A 66 -6.88 -3.58 -7.61
C HIS A 66 -6.86 -3.89 -6.11
N ALA A 67 -6.39 -2.99 -5.24
CA ALA A 67 -6.43 -3.20 -3.79
C ALA A 67 -7.71 -2.63 -3.16
N ILE A 68 -8.18 -1.45 -3.60
CA ILE A 68 -9.33 -0.70 -3.01
C ILE A 68 -10.62 -1.53 -2.99
N GLU A 69 -10.86 -2.34 -4.01
CA GLU A 69 -12.04 -3.19 -4.13
C GLU A 69 -12.09 -4.32 -3.10
N HIS A 70 -10.95 -4.70 -2.52
CA HIS A 70 -10.88 -5.72 -1.48
C HIS A 70 -11.06 -5.16 -0.07
N PHE A 71 -11.16 -3.84 0.10
CA PHE A 71 -11.29 -3.22 1.41
C PHE A 71 -12.67 -3.46 2.02
N GLY A 72 -12.70 -4.02 3.24
CA GLY A 72 -13.94 -4.24 3.97
C GLY A 72 -14.71 -5.49 3.55
N LEU A 73 -14.10 -6.37 2.74
CA LEU A 73 -14.65 -7.70 2.45
C LEU A 73 -14.40 -8.72 3.58
N GLY A 74 -13.58 -8.37 4.59
CA GLY A 74 -13.25 -9.27 5.70
C GLY A 74 -12.42 -10.48 5.29
N ARG A 75 -11.70 -10.38 4.18
CA ARG A 75 -10.99 -11.49 3.54
C ARG A 75 -9.73 -11.89 4.30
N TYR A 76 -9.13 -10.97 5.06
CA TYR A 76 -7.84 -11.18 5.73
C TYR A 76 -7.93 -11.09 7.25
N GLY A 77 -9.13 -11.33 7.81
CA GLY A 77 -9.41 -11.17 9.23
C GLY A 77 -9.77 -9.73 9.63
N ASP A 78 -9.88 -8.83 8.65
CA ASP A 78 -10.43 -7.49 8.81
C ASP A 78 -11.95 -7.53 9.08
N PRO A 79 -12.51 -6.56 9.83
CA PRO A 79 -13.94 -6.46 10.02
C PRO A 79 -14.62 -6.10 8.70
N ILE A 80 -15.71 -6.81 8.35
CA ILE A 80 -16.52 -6.50 7.17
C ILE A 80 -17.07 -5.08 7.30
N ASN A 81 -16.80 -4.26 6.29
CA ASN A 81 -17.21 -2.86 6.28
C ASN A 81 -17.63 -2.45 4.85
N PRO A 82 -18.93 -2.20 4.60
CA PRO A 82 -19.41 -1.74 3.30
C PRO A 82 -18.81 -0.40 2.85
N LEU A 83 -18.28 0.40 3.79
CA LEU A 83 -17.61 1.68 3.54
C LEU A 83 -16.07 1.55 3.58
N GLY A 84 -15.53 0.33 3.53
CA GLY A 84 -14.09 0.07 3.57
C GLY A 84 -13.33 0.79 2.47
N TYR A 85 -13.87 0.81 1.25
CA TYR A 85 -13.28 1.51 0.11
C TYR A 85 -13.07 3.01 0.37
N GLN A 86 -14.04 3.67 1.02
CA GLN A 86 -13.98 5.11 1.32
C GLN A 86 -12.86 5.39 2.32
N ARG A 87 -12.73 4.55 3.37
CA ARG A 87 -11.65 4.67 4.35
C ARG A 87 -10.27 4.43 3.71
N GLY A 88 -10.17 3.42 2.84
CA GLY A 88 -8.97 3.13 2.06
C GLY A 88 -8.53 4.31 1.21
N ILE A 89 -9.45 4.92 0.45
CA ILE A 89 -9.18 6.12 -0.36
C ILE A 89 -8.71 7.29 0.51
N THR A 90 -9.41 7.60 1.60
CA THR A 90 -9.01 8.68 2.51
C THR A 90 -7.60 8.46 3.06
N LYS A 91 -7.25 7.21 3.38
CA LYS A 91 -5.91 6.87 3.88
C LYS A 91 -4.84 7.03 2.80
N ILE A 92 -5.12 6.55 1.58
CA ILE A 92 -4.24 6.72 0.42
C ILE A 92 -3.96 8.21 0.16
N VAL A 93 -5.00 9.04 0.17
CA VAL A 93 -4.88 10.49 -0.01
C VAL A 93 -4.04 11.11 1.12
N SER A 94 -4.26 10.71 2.37
CA SER A 94 -3.49 11.20 3.51
C SER A 94 -1.99 10.88 3.39
N ILE A 95 -1.63 9.74 2.81
CA ILE A 95 -0.23 9.31 2.61
C ILE A 95 0.40 10.03 1.42
N SER A 96 -0.39 10.30 0.38
CA SER A 96 0.05 10.96 -0.85
C SER A 96 0.17 12.48 -0.77
N MET A 97 -0.29 13.11 0.32
CA MET A 97 -0.31 14.59 0.46
C MET A 97 1.11 15.17 0.48
N LEU A 98 1.58 15.46 -0.73
CA LEU A 98 2.89 15.96 -1.16
C LEU A 98 3.55 16.94 -0.17
N ARG A 99 4.82 16.69 0.15
CA ARG A 99 5.72 17.73 0.66
C ARG A 99 5.83 18.83 -0.41
N ARG A 100 5.17 19.97 -0.21
CA ARG A 100 5.57 21.21 -0.88
C ARG A 100 6.86 21.72 -0.27
#